data_AF-A0A9Q1FG74-F1
#
_entry.id   AF-A0A9Q1FG74-F1
#
_cell.length_a   1.000
_cell.length_b   1.000
_cell.length_c   1.000
_cell.angle_alpha   90.00
_cell.angle_beta   90.00
_cell.angle_gamma   90.00
#
_symmetry.space_group_name_H-M   'P 1'
#
loop_
_entity.id
_entity.type
_entity.pdbx_description
1 polymer ?
#
loop_
_entity_poly.entity_id
_entity_poly.type
_entity_poly.pdbx_seq_one_letter_code
_entity_poly.pdbx_strand_id
1 'polypeptide(L)'
;MAGAIIENMSTKKLVIVGVILLLFQVFSFIVGGLIAPGPTSAVHYMATKCCNKIRDFDEAMERMIEANEIVFAVHIPLPNKEMSPWFQFMLVILQFDIAFKVSNQIGKGRLSGCLRPLSSLRL
;
A
#
# COMPACT_ATOMS: atom_id res chain seq x y z
N MET A 1 -29.79 28.20 -33.82
CA MET A 1 -29.05 27.23 -32.99
C MET A 1 -27.80 26.83 -33.77
N ALA A 2 -26.62 27.22 -33.31
CA ALA A 2 -25.37 26.79 -33.94
C ALA A 2 -25.11 25.33 -33.53
N GLY A 3 -24.99 24.43 -34.52
CA GLY A 3 -24.67 23.03 -34.29
C GLY A 3 -23.27 22.86 -33.68
N ALA A 4 -23.05 21.74 -32.99
CA ALA A 4 -21.77 21.45 -32.36
C ALA A 4 -20.66 21.34 -33.42
N ILE A 5 -19.40 21.60 -33.02
CA ILE A 5 -18.23 21.60 -33.93
C ILE A 5 -18.10 20.30 -34.74
N ILE A 6 -18.57 19.18 -34.19
CA ILE A 6 -18.58 17.85 -34.82
C ILE A 6 -19.60 17.76 -35.96
N GLU A 7 -20.71 18.49 -35.90
CA GLU A 7 -21.80 18.43 -36.90
C GLU A 7 -21.50 19.26 -38.15
N ASN A 8 -20.63 20.27 -38.03
CA ASN A 8 -20.27 21.19 -39.12
C ASN A 8 -18.88 20.89 -39.73
N MET A 9 -18.22 19.83 -39.29
CA MET A 9 -16.86 19.49 -39.69
C MET A 9 -16.85 18.41 -40.78
N SER A 10 -16.12 18.67 -41.88
CA SER A 10 -15.91 17.69 -42.94
C SER A 10 -15.28 16.40 -42.39
N THR A 11 -15.74 15.24 -42.85
CA THR A 11 -15.23 13.90 -42.48
C THR A 11 -13.71 13.80 -42.61
N LYS A 12 -13.11 14.49 -43.59
CA LYS A 12 -11.65 14.54 -43.77
C LYS A 12 -10.94 15.15 -42.56
N LYS A 13 -11.47 16.25 -42.01
CA LYS A 13 -10.90 16.93 -40.84
C LYS A 13 -11.11 16.08 -39.58
N LEU A 14 -12.23 15.37 -39.48
CA LEU A 14 -12.50 14.43 -38.38
C LEU A 14 -11.49 13.26 -38.38
N VAL A 15 -11.22 12.66 -39.55
CA VAL A 15 -10.24 11.57 -39.67
C VAL A 15 -8.83 12.03 -39.32
N ILE A 16 -8.42 13.22 -39.77
CA ILE A 16 -7.10 13.78 -39.44
C ILE A 16 -6.95 13.95 -37.92
N VAL A 17 -7.95 14.55 -37.26
CA VAL A 17 -7.94 14.71 -35.79
C VAL A 17 -7.91 13.35 -35.09
N GLY A 18 -8.68 12.37 -35.57
CA GLY A 18 -8.70 11.02 -35.02
C GLY A 18 -7.34 10.33 -35.10
N VAL A 19 -6.66 10.38 -36.26
CA VAL A 19 -5.33 9.79 -36.43
C VAL A 19 -4.29 10.48 -35.55
N ILE A 20 -4.34 11.81 -35.43
CA ILE A 20 -3.44 12.56 -34.54
C ILE A 20 -3.64 12.12 -33.09
N LEU A 21 -4.88 12.05 -32.61
CA LEU A 21 -5.17 11.58 -31.25
C LEU A 21 -4.71 10.13 -31.03
N LEU A 22 -4.86 9.26 -32.04
CA LEU A 22 -4.41 7.87 -31.96
C LEU A 22 -2.88 7.77 -31.85
N LEU A 23 -2.14 8.59 -32.60
CA LEU A 23 -0.67 8.67 -32.50
C LEU A 23 -0.23 9.15 -31.12
N PHE A 24 -0.86 10.20 -30.58
CA PHE A 24 -0.59 10.67 -29.21
C PHE A 24 -0.93 9.61 -28.15
N GLN A 25 -2.00 8.86 -28.35
CA GLN A 25 -2.38 7.79 -27.42
C GLN A 25 -1.32 6.69 -27.38
N VAL A 26 -0.84 6.23 -28.54
CA VAL A 26 0.24 5.23 -28.63
C VAL A 26 1.52 5.77 -27.98
N PHE A 27 1.85 7.04 -28.21
CA PHE A 27 3.01 7.68 -27.59
C PHE A 27 2.89 7.71 -26.05
N SER A 28 1.74 8.08 -25.50
CA SER A 28 1.51 8.08 -24.05
C SER A 28 1.62 6.69 -23.44
N PHE A 29 1.15 5.63 -24.13
CA PHE A 29 1.33 4.25 -23.67
C PHE A 29 2.80 3.82 -23.67
N ILE A 30 3.58 4.22 -24.69
CA ILE A 30 5.02 3.96 -24.75
C ILE A 30 5.73 4.63 -23.58
N VAL A 31 5.44 5.90 -23.31
CA VAL A 31 6.02 6.62 -22.16
C VAL A 31 5.61 5.97 -20.83
N GLY A 32 4.32 5.64 -20.66
CA GLY A 32 3.81 4.99 -19.45
C GLY A 32 4.34 3.57 -19.21
N GLY A 33 4.69 2.84 -20.27
CA GLY A 33 5.20 1.47 -20.16
C GLY A 33 6.72 1.34 -20.12
N LEU A 34 7.45 2.19 -20.84
CA LEU A 34 8.92 2.08 -20.98
C LEU A 34 9.69 3.06 -20.09
N ILE A 35 9.11 4.21 -19.74
CA ILE A 35 9.81 5.26 -18.99
C ILE A 35 9.33 5.32 -17.54
N ALA A 36 8.02 5.19 -17.31
CA ALA A 36 7.48 5.26 -15.95
C ALA A 36 7.79 3.97 -15.16
N PRO A 37 8.43 4.08 -13.98
CA PRO A 37 8.54 2.94 -13.07
C PRO A 37 7.15 2.57 -12.54
N GLY A 38 7.01 1.34 -12.02
CA GLY A 38 5.75 0.84 -11.48
C GLY A 38 5.10 1.84 -10.50
N PRO A 39 3.77 2.07 -10.58
CA PRO A 39 3.09 3.16 -9.88
C PRO A 39 3.09 3.00 -8.35
N THR A 40 3.36 1.81 -7.85
CA THR A 40 3.38 1.54 -6.41
C THR A 40 4.45 0.50 -6.11
N SER A 41 5.26 0.76 -5.09
CA SER A 41 6.16 -0.24 -4.51
C SER A 41 5.56 -0.70 -3.18
N ALA A 42 5.40 -2.01 -3.02
CA ALA A 42 4.95 -2.62 -1.77
C ALA A 42 6.16 -3.23 -1.07
N VAL A 43 6.41 -2.81 0.18
CA VAL A 43 7.50 -3.31 1.00
C VAL A 43 6.93 -3.91 2.27
N HIS A 44 7.24 -5.17 2.52
CA HIS A 44 6.82 -5.87 3.73
C HIS A 44 7.81 -5.60 4.86
N TYR A 45 7.30 -5.10 5.99
CA TYR A 45 8.08 -4.85 7.18
C TYR A 45 7.71 -5.85 8.27
N MET A 46 8.72 -6.51 8.85
CA MET A 46 8.56 -7.37 10.02
C MET A 46 8.79 -6.52 11.28
N ALA A 47 7.79 -6.46 12.16
CA ALA A 47 7.92 -5.76 13.43
C ALA A 47 8.90 -6.48 14.37
N THR A 48 9.82 -5.73 14.98
CA THR A 48 10.77 -6.25 15.97
C THR A 48 10.30 -5.86 17.37
N LYS A 49 10.45 -6.77 18.35
CA LYS A 49 10.11 -6.52 19.76
C LYS A 49 11.25 -5.76 20.46
N CYS A 50 10.95 -4.61 21.09
CA CYS A 50 11.96 -3.58 21.39
C CYS A 50 12.75 -3.74 22.71
N CYS A 51 12.27 -4.49 23.72
CA CYS A 51 12.93 -4.51 25.04
C CYS A 51 13.87 -5.70 25.25
N ASN A 52 13.64 -6.79 24.54
CA ASN A 52 14.52 -7.96 24.46
C ASN A 52 14.24 -8.57 23.08
N LYS A 53 15.27 -8.83 22.27
CA LYS A 53 15.12 -9.42 20.92
C LYS A 53 14.72 -10.89 21.04
N ILE A 54 13.51 -11.10 21.53
CA ILE A 54 12.87 -12.39 21.69
C ILE A 54 12.46 -12.82 20.30
N ARG A 55 12.96 -13.98 19.87
CA ARG A 55 12.73 -14.48 18.51
C ARG A 55 11.31 -15.00 18.36
N ASP A 56 10.73 -15.53 19.44
CA ASP A 56 9.43 -16.19 19.43
C ASP A 56 8.57 -15.85 20.67
N PHE A 57 7.25 -15.89 20.55
CA PHE A 57 6.38 -15.72 21.71
C PHE A 57 6.56 -16.83 22.75
N ASP A 58 7.00 -18.02 22.34
CA ASP A 58 7.28 -19.10 23.29
C ASP A 58 8.48 -18.74 24.21
N GLU A 59 9.53 -18.09 23.69
CA GLU A 59 10.67 -17.57 24.48
C GLU A 59 10.24 -16.43 25.42
N ALA A 60 9.22 -15.63 25.05
CA ALA A 60 8.66 -14.61 25.94
C ALA A 60 7.95 -15.23 27.15
N MET A 61 7.25 -16.35 26.96
CA MET A 61 6.58 -17.05 28.06
C MET A 61 7.59 -17.69 29.02
N GLU A 62 8.69 -18.25 28.50
CA GLU A 62 9.77 -18.81 29.33
C GLU A 62 10.42 -17.73 30.22
N ARG A 63 10.49 -16.50 29.73
CA ARG A 63 11.02 -15.34 30.46
C ARG A 63 9.99 -14.58 31.30
N MET A 64 8.76 -15.10 31.40
CA MET A 64 7.63 -14.47 32.10
C MET A 64 7.38 -13.02 31.68
N ILE A 65 7.46 -12.71 30.39
CA ILE A 65 7.20 -11.37 29.88
C ILE A 65 5.70 -11.21 29.68
N GLU A 66 5.13 -10.20 30.32
CA GLU A 66 3.70 -9.91 30.21
C GLU A 66 3.35 -9.29 28.85
N ALA A 67 2.10 -9.46 28.41
CA ALA A 67 1.66 -9.03 27.08
C ALA A 67 1.69 -7.50 26.87
N ASN A 68 1.54 -6.72 27.95
CA ASN A 68 1.63 -5.26 27.99
C ASN A 68 3.07 -4.74 27.78
N GLU A 69 4.09 -5.58 27.98
CA GLU A 69 5.50 -5.23 27.77
C GLU A 69 5.97 -5.50 26.32
N ILE A 70 5.10 -6.09 25.50
CA ILE A 70 5.42 -6.39 24.10
C ILE A 70 5.10 -5.18 23.23
N VAL A 71 6.14 -4.45 22.83
CA VAL A 71 6.05 -3.35 21.86
C VAL A 71 6.52 -3.83 20.48
N PHE A 72 5.64 -3.75 19.48
CA PHE A 72 5.97 -3.98 18.09
C PHE A 72 6.49 -2.68 17.46
N ALA A 73 7.80 -2.62 17.21
CA ALA A 73 8.43 -1.48 16.55
C ALA A 73 8.77 -1.81 15.09
N VAL A 74 8.45 -0.89 14.19
CA VAL A 74 8.85 -0.95 12.77
C VAL A 74 9.54 0.37 12.43
N HIS A 75 10.69 0.27 11.78
CA HIS A 75 11.40 1.43 11.24
C HIS A 75 11.07 1.57 9.75
N ILE A 76 10.44 2.69 9.38
CA ILE A 76 10.17 3.08 7.99
C ILE A 76 10.87 4.41 7.77
N PRO A 77 11.70 4.57 6.72
CA PRO A 77 12.13 3.59 5.71
C PRO A 77 13.06 2.49 6.25
N LEU A 78 13.41 1.47 5.44
CA LEU A 78 14.41 0.46 5.81
C LEU A 78 15.73 1.10 6.25
N PRO A 79 16.52 0.45 7.14
CA PRO A 79 17.84 0.93 7.51
C PRO A 79 18.71 1.12 6.26
N ASN A 80 19.37 2.28 6.16
CA ASN A 80 20.14 2.74 4.99
C ASN A 80 19.32 3.10 3.74
N LYS A 81 18.01 3.33 3.87
CA LYS A 81 17.18 3.95 2.83
C LYS A 81 16.55 5.22 3.38
N GLU A 82 16.30 6.18 2.50
CA GLU A 82 15.59 7.42 2.83
C GLU A 82 14.28 7.49 2.05
N MET A 83 13.27 8.09 2.66
CA MET A 83 11.97 8.33 2.04
C MET A 83 12.01 9.72 1.41
N SER A 84 11.87 9.82 0.09
CA SER A 84 11.87 11.12 -0.59
C SER A 84 10.48 11.79 -0.56
N PRO A 85 10.39 13.14 -0.56
CA PRO A 85 9.10 13.85 -0.67
C PRO A 85 8.34 13.59 -1.99
N TRP A 86 8.99 12.99 -2.99
CA TRP A 86 8.33 12.58 -4.24
C TRP A 86 7.33 11.44 -4.04
N PHE A 87 7.39 10.72 -2.92
CA PHE A 87 6.34 9.81 -2.51
C PHE A 87 5.17 10.60 -1.93
N GLN A 88 4.14 10.80 -2.74
CA GLN A 88 2.98 11.65 -2.41
C GLN A 88 2.08 11.08 -1.31
N PHE A 89 2.09 9.76 -1.13
CA PHE A 89 1.30 9.08 -0.11
C PHE A 89 2.09 7.94 0.53
N MET A 90 1.78 7.65 1.79
CA MET A 90 2.27 6.48 2.50
C MET A 90 1.05 5.67 2.94
N LEU A 91 1.01 4.40 2.52
CA LEU A 91 -0.06 3.47 2.90
C LEU A 91 0.55 2.32 3.69
N VAL A 92 0.02 2.10 4.90
CA VAL A 92 0.49 1.05 5.82
C VAL A 92 -0.66 0.11 6.11
N ILE A 93 -0.44 -1.19 5.88
CA ILE A 93 -1.38 -2.27 6.20
C ILE A 93 -0.72 -3.15 7.25
N LEU A 94 -1.41 -3.37 8.37
CA LEU A 94 -0.98 -4.33 9.38
C LEU A 94 -1.51 -5.72 9.00
N GLN A 95 -0.60 -6.68 8.86
CA GLN A 95 -0.93 -8.09 8.69
C GLN A 95 -0.50 -8.84 9.96
N PHE A 96 -1.47 -9.30 10.74
CA PHE A 96 -1.22 -10.09 11.95
C PHE A 96 -1.14 -11.58 11.60
N ASP A 97 -0.06 -12.22 12.03
CA ASP A 97 0.04 -13.68 12.00
C ASP A 97 -0.43 -14.23 13.36
N ILE A 98 -1.46 -15.08 13.35
CA ILE A 98 -2.10 -15.61 14.55
C ILE A 98 -2.02 -17.13 14.53
N ALA A 99 -1.18 -17.69 15.39
CA ALA A 99 -1.11 -19.14 15.59
C ALA A 99 -2.35 -19.65 16.35
N PHE A 100 -2.99 -20.67 15.81
CA PHE A 100 -4.10 -21.34 16.48
C PHE A 100 -3.58 -22.32 17.54
N LYS A 101 -3.99 -22.13 18.81
CA LYS A 101 -3.86 -23.12 19.87
C LYS A 101 -5.25 -23.55 20.33
N VAL A 102 -5.47 -24.86 20.50
CA VAL A 102 -6.77 -25.44 20.92
C VAL A 102 -7.26 -24.85 22.25
N SER A 103 -6.34 -24.48 23.13
CA SER A 103 -6.59 -23.83 24.43
C SER A 103 -6.96 -22.34 24.33
N ASN A 104 -6.78 -21.69 23.17
CA ASN A 104 -7.03 -20.27 22.98
C ASN A 104 -7.71 -20.01 21.62
N GLN A 105 -8.97 -20.43 21.51
CA GLN A 105 -9.76 -20.19 20.31
C GLN A 105 -10.11 -18.71 20.17
N ILE A 106 -9.99 -18.19 18.94
CA ILE A 106 -10.41 -16.83 18.64
C ILE A 106 -11.94 -16.76 18.70
N GLY A 107 -12.48 -16.10 19.72
CA GLY A 107 -13.91 -15.86 19.82
C GLY A 107 -14.45 -15.05 18.64
N LYS A 108 -15.66 -15.38 18.17
CA LYS A 108 -16.33 -14.83 16.96
C LYS A 108 -16.51 -13.29 16.92
N GLY A 109 -16.10 -12.57 17.97
CA GLY A 109 -16.14 -11.10 18.07
C GLY A 109 -14.79 -10.42 18.34
N ARG A 110 -13.66 -11.14 18.39
CA ARG A 110 -12.32 -10.52 18.59
C ARG A 110 -11.61 -10.13 17.28
N LEU A 111 -12.04 -10.67 16.14
CA LEU A 111 -11.46 -10.33 14.82
C LEU A 111 -11.84 -8.91 14.36
N SER A 112 -13.01 -8.41 14.74
CA SER A 112 -13.55 -7.12 14.31
C SER A 112 -12.85 -5.91 14.94
N GLY A 113 -12.16 -6.08 16.06
CA GLY A 113 -11.29 -5.04 16.65
C GLY A 113 -9.92 -4.94 15.99
N CYS A 114 -9.43 -6.04 15.42
CA CYS A 114 -8.11 -6.16 14.80
C CYS A 114 -8.10 -5.67 13.33
N LEU A 115 -9.24 -5.75 12.65
CA LEU A 115 -9.44 -5.29 11.26
C LEU A 115 -9.95 -3.84 11.11
N ARG A 116 -10.04 -3.05 12.19
CA ARG A 116 -10.38 -1.63 12.00
C ARG A 116 -9.23 -0.96 11.25
N PRO A 117 -9.51 -0.28 10.12
CA PRO A 117 -8.48 0.48 9.43
C PRO A 117 -7.89 1.48 10.44
N LEU A 118 -6.56 1.46 10.56
CA LEU A 118 -5.79 2.32 11.44
C LEU A 118 -5.78 3.76 10.90
N SER A 119 -6.96 4.34 10.64
CA SER A 119 -7.13 5.75 10.25
C SER A 119 -6.98 6.73 11.43
N SER A 120 -6.60 6.21 12.60
CA SER A 120 -6.47 6.97 13.85
C SER A 120 -5.08 6.85 14.48
N LEU A 121 -4.04 6.51 13.70
CA LEU A 121 -2.67 6.78 14.13
C LEU A 121 -2.34 8.23 13.75
N ARG A 122 -2.79 9.15 14.60
CA ARG A 122 -2.38 10.55 14.54
C ARG A 122 -0.93 10.59 15.03
N LEU A 123 0.01 10.86 14.12
CA LEU A 123 1.37 11.30 14.44
C LEU A 123 1.32 12.56 15.32
#